data_AF-A0A2D6Q7S2-F1
#
_entry.id   AF-A0A2D6Q7S2-F1
#
_cell.length_a   1.000
_cell.length_b   1.000
_cell.length_c   1.000
_cell.angle_alpha   90.00
_cell.angle_beta   90.00
_cell.angle_gamma   90.00
#
_symmetry.space_group_name_H-M   'P 1'
#
loop_
_entity.id
_entity.type
_entity.pdbx_description
1 polymer ?
#
loop_
_entity_poly.entity_id
_entity_poly.type
_entity_poly.pdbx_seq_one_letter_code
_entity_poly.pdbx_strand_id
1 'polypeptide(L)'
;MEKYTRYEIARILGARSLQLAMDAPVLLKLSKEEIDELNYDVLKIAEKELDAEVLPITVKRPLPKKSEREIKKLSDEEVKEKLELKAEKEKKELDKLEEKKQELEKTEEKEIMEDGEIMEIANPGDEGDVEEEKVVKEV
;
A
#
# COMPACT_ATOMS: atom_id res chain seq x y z
N MET A 1 -6.51 -34.46 1.53
CA MET A 1 -5.63 -33.44 2.11
C MET A 1 -6.44 -32.20 2.42
N GLU A 2 -6.64 -31.89 3.71
CA GLU A 2 -6.95 -30.51 4.06
C GLU A 2 -5.70 -29.69 3.75
N LYS A 3 -5.78 -28.82 2.74
CA LYS A 3 -4.67 -27.90 2.45
C LYS A 3 -4.45 -27.03 3.68
N TYR A 4 -3.27 -27.11 4.27
CA TYR A 4 -2.81 -26.12 5.23
C TYR A 4 -2.69 -24.75 4.53
N THR A 5 -3.05 -23.69 5.23
CA THR A 5 -2.80 -22.33 4.75
C THR A 5 -1.31 -22.02 4.83
N ARG A 6 -0.84 -21.03 4.07
CA ARG A 6 0.55 -20.55 4.13
C ARG A 6 1.01 -20.20 5.56
N TYR A 7 0.08 -19.71 6.39
CA TYR A 7 0.35 -19.33 7.78
C TYR A 7 0.48 -20.55 8.68
N GLU A 8 -0.37 -21.56 8.46
CA GLU A 8 -0.32 -22.81 9.20
C GLU A 8 0.97 -23.57 8.87
N ILE A 9 1.33 -23.68 7.59
CA ILE A 9 2.59 -24.32 7.15
C ILE A 9 3.78 -23.65 7.83
N ALA A 10 3.89 -22.32 7.74
CA ALA A 10 4.98 -21.59 8.38
C ALA A 10 5.03 -21.82 9.90
N ARG A 11 3.87 -21.88 10.57
CA ARG A 11 3.79 -22.11 12.00
C ARG A 11 4.17 -23.53 12.39
N ILE A 12 3.73 -24.53 11.61
CA ILE A 12 4.05 -25.95 11.82
C ILE A 12 5.55 -26.17 11.66
N LEU A 13 6.15 -25.69 10.55
CA LEU A 13 7.59 -25.81 10.30
C LEU A 13 8.40 -25.13 11.40
N GLY A 14 8.03 -23.92 11.81
CA GLY A 14 8.71 -23.21 12.89
C GLY A 14 8.62 -23.94 14.24
N ALA A 15 7.44 -24.43 14.60
CA ALA A 15 7.25 -25.19 15.84
C ALA A 15 8.02 -26.52 15.83
N ARG A 16 8.01 -27.24 14.71
CA ARG A 16 8.70 -28.51 14.58
C ARG A 16 10.21 -28.35 14.55
N SER A 17 10.72 -27.37 13.81
CA SER A 17 12.16 -27.06 13.77
C SER A 17 12.69 -26.75 15.17
N LEU A 18 11.92 -26.03 15.98
CA LEU A 18 12.26 -25.78 17.37
C LEU A 18 12.30 -27.06 18.21
N GLN A 19 11.34 -27.97 18.03
CA GLN A 19 11.36 -29.27 18.73
C GLN A 19 12.62 -30.07 18.37
N LEU A 20 12.96 -30.15 17.09
CA LEU A 20 14.15 -30.87 16.61
C LEU A 20 15.45 -30.24 17.16
N ALA A 21 15.51 -28.90 17.24
CA ALA A 21 16.63 -28.20 17.86
C ALA A 21 16.76 -28.47 19.38
N MET A 22 15.70 -28.96 20.02
CA MET A 22 15.67 -29.38 21.42
C MET A 22 15.81 -30.91 21.55
N ASP A 23 16.49 -31.55 20.59
CA ASP A 23 16.74 -33.00 20.53
C ASP A 23 15.46 -33.86 20.57
N ALA A 24 14.33 -33.35 20.08
CA ALA A 24 13.14 -34.16 19.91
C ALA A 24 13.37 -35.24 18.84
N PRO A 25 12.74 -36.43 18.98
CA PRO A 25 12.92 -37.52 18.04
C PRO A 25 12.35 -37.19 16.66
N VAL A 26 13.13 -37.52 15.63
CA VAL A 26 12.70 -37.53 14.22
C VAL A 26 11.82 -38.76 13.98
N LEU A 27 10.65 -38.56 13.40
CA LEU A 27 9.66 -39.61 13.13
C LEU A 27 9.90 -40.29 11.78
N LEU A 28 10.57 -39.61 10.87
CA LEU A 28 10.94 -40.15 9.57
C LEU A 28 12.21 -41.02 9.69
N LYS A 29 12.22 -42.16 9.02
CA LYS A 29 13.41 -43.02 8.93
C LYS A 29 14.38 -42.43 7.92
N LEU A 30 15.18 -41.46 8.37
CA LEU A 30 16.29 -40.92 7.59
C LEU A 30 17.53 -41.82 7.77
N SER A 31 18.21 -42.15 6.69
CA SER A 31 19.52 -42.78 6.77
C SER A 31 20.56 -41.77 7.29
N LYS A 32 21.70 -42.25 7.82
CA LYS A 32 22.79 -41.35 8.24
C LYS A 32 23.30 -40.48 7.10
N GLU A 33 23.36 -41.06 5.91
CA GLU A 33 23.76 -40.37 4.68
C GLU A 33 22.83 -39.19 4.37
N GLU A 34 21.51 -39.38 4.49
CA GLU A 34 20.54 -38.30 4.27
C GLU A 34 20.62 -37.18 5.30
N ILE A 35 20.94 -37.50 6.56
CA ILE A 35 21.10 -36.49 7.62
C ILE A 35 22.38 -35.69 7.41
N ASP A 36 23.47 -36.37 7.05
CA ASP A 36 24.76 -35.75 6.73
C ASP A 36 24.65 -34.84 5.50
N GLU A 37 23.93 -35.27 4.45
CA GLU A 37 23.64 -34.44 3.26
C GLU A 37 22.82 -33.19 3.59
N LEU A 38 21.91 -33.29 4.55
CA LEU A 38 21.12 -32.16 5.04
C LEU A 38 21.91 -31.24 5.97
N ASN A 39 23.15 -31.58 6.32
CA ASN A 39 24.00 -30.86 7.26
C ASN A 39 23.29 -30.60 8.61
N TYR A 40 22.48 -31.57 9.06
CA TYR A 40 21.73 -31.48 10.32
C TYR A 40 20.81 -30.25 10.43
N ASP A 41 20.37 -29.70 9.29
CA ASP A 41 19.46 -28.55 9.28
C ASP A 41 18.05 -28.96 9.74
N VAL A 42 17.68 -28.50 10.93
CA VAL A 42 16.38 -28.77 11.56
C VAL A 42 15.19 -28.32 10.71
N LEU A 43 15.35 -27.27 9.90
CA LEU A 43 14.27 -26.74 9.08
C LEU A 43 13.95 -27.71 7.94
N LYS A 44 14.99 -28.19 7.26
CA LYS A 44 14.85 -29.15 6.15
C LYS A 44 14.35 -30.50 6.62
N ILE A 45 14.74 -30.93 7.83
CA ILE A 45 14.22 -32.16 8.43
C ILE A 45 12.71 -31.99 8.71
N ALA A 46 12.29 -30.85 9.27
CA ALA A 46 10.88 -30.56 9.49
C ALA A 46 10.08 -30.48 8.17
N GLU A 47 10.66 -29.95 7.10
CA GLU A 47 10.06 -29.95 5.75
C GLU A 47 9.83 -31.38 5.24
N LYS A 48 10.86 -32.25 5.31
CA LYS A 48 10.73 -33.66 4.92
C LYS A 48 9.65 -34.38 5.73
N GLU A 49 9.55 -34.11 7.04
CA GLU A 49 8.51 -34.71 7.88
C GLU A 49 7.10 -34.18 7.56
N LEU A 50 6.98 -32.90 7.19
CA LEU A 50 5.72 -32.30 6.75
C LEU A 50 5.26 -32.94 5.44
N ASP A 51 6.17 -33.08 4.48
CA ASP A 51 5.89 -33.68 3.16
C ASP A 51 5.50 -35.16 3.26
N ALA A 52 6.07 -35.88 4.23
CA ALA A 52 5.71 -37.26 4.51
C ALA A 52 4.43 -37.42 5.36
N GLU A 53 3.78 -36.31 5.76
CA GLU A 53 2.56 -36.28 6.59
C GLU A 53 2.69 -37.01 7.94
N VAL A 54 3.91 -37.12 8.50
CA VAL A 54 4.17 -37.85 9.76
C VAL A 54 4.17 -36.96 11.00
N LEU A 55 3.98 -35.65 10.84
CA LEU A 55 4.11 -34.69 11.95
C LEU A 55 3.03 -34.87 13.02
N PRO A 56 3.39 -34.88 14.33
CA PRO A 56 2.46 -35.06 15.42
C PRO A 56 1.84 -33.70 15.83
N ILE A 57 1.42 -32.89 14.85
CA ILE A 57 0.91 -31.53 15.06
C ILE A 57 -0.47 -31.43 14.42
N THR A 58 -1.46 -31.02 15.21
CA THR A 58 -2.83 -30.79 14.72
C THR A 58 -3.16 -29.31 14.78
N VAL A 59 -3.68 -28.77 13.68
CA VAL A 59 -4.13 -27.37 13.62
C VAL A 59 -5.58 -27.27 14.08
N LYS A 60 -5.82 -26.51 15.15
CA LYS A 60 -7.18 -26.18 15.59
C LYS A 60 -7.63 -24.87 14.92
N ARG A 61 -8.73 -24.93 14.18
CA ARG A 61 -9.34 -23.77 13.48
C ARG A 61 -10.61 -23.31 14.21
N PRO A 62 -10.50 -22.50 15.29
CA PRO A 62 -11.68 -22.01 15.98
C PRO A 62 -12.45 -21.04 15.08
N LEU A 63 -13.75 -21.28 14.89
CA LEU A 63 -14.64 -20.32 14.26
C LEU A 63 -14.85 -19.10 15.18
N PRO A 64 -15.13 -17.92 14.61
CA PRO A 64 -15.46 -16.75 15.41
C PRO A 64 -16.66 -17.07 16.31
N LYS A 65 -16.46 -16.94 17.62
CA LYS A 65 -17.55 -17.05 18.59
C LYS A 65 -18.34 -15.74 18.56
N LYS A 66 -19.66 -15.82 18.56
CA LYS A 66 -20.49 -14.64 18.87
C LYS A 66 -20.12 -14.17 20.27
N SER A 67 -19.61 -12.96 20.38
CA SER A 67 -19.50 -12.29 21.68
C SER A 67 -20.90 -11.84 22.08
N GLU A 68 -21.33 -12.10 23.32
CA GLU A 68 -22.57 -11.58 23.91
C GLU A 68 -22.58 -10.05 24.09
N ARG A 69 -21.51 -9.37 23.69
CA ARG A 69 -21.51 -7.91 23.63
C ARG A 69 -22.61 -7.49 22.67
N GLU A 70 -23.65 -6.88 23.22
CA GLU A 70 -24.65 -6.14 22.45
C GLU A 70 -23.90 -5.04 21.70
N ILE A 71 -23.53 -5.33 20.45
CA ILE A 71 -23.17 -4.28 19.52
C ILE A 71 -24.47 -3.49 19.40
N LYS A 72 -24.50 -2.26 19.96
CA LYS A 72 -25.60 -1.32 19.71
C LYS A 72 -25.70 -1.20 18.19
N LYS A 73 -26.66 -1.90 17.60
CA LYS A 73 -27.03 -1.66 16.22
C LYS A 73 -27.51 -0.22 16.23
N LEU A 74 -26.86 0.64 15.44
CA LEU A 74 -27.33 2.00 15.23
C LEU A 74 -28.81 1.87 14.84
N SER A 75 -29.68 2.68 15.45
CA SER A 75 -31.08 2.71 15.03
C SER A 75 -31.13 3.11 13.54
N ASP A 76 -32.21 2.73 12.85
CA ASP A 76 -32.37 3.09 11.44
C ASP A 76 -32.29 4.61 11.22
N GLU A 77 -32.67 5.39 12.22
CA GLU A 77 -32.53 6.85 12.27
C GLU A 77 -31.06 7.29 12.32
N GLU A 78 -30.24 6.72 13.20
CA GLU A 78 -28.81 7.06 13.32
C GLU A 78 -28.01 6.65 12.06
N VAL A 79 -28.43 5.59 11.37
CA VAL A 79 -27.85 5.18 10.08
C VAL A 79 -28.20 6.18 8.99
N LYS A 80 -29.47 6.59 8.92
CA LYS A 80 -29.94 7.55 7.93
C LYS A 80 -29.30 8.92 8.12
N GLU A 81 -29.22 9.40 9.36
CA GLU A 81 -28.57 10.67 9.71
C GLU A 81 -27.09 10.67 9.30
N LYS A 82 -26.35 9.58 9.57
CA LYS A 82 -24.94 9.45 9.16
C LYS A 82 -24.76 9.39 7.64
N LEU A 83 -25.69 8.76 6.91
CA LEU A 83 -25.66 8.71 5.46
C LEU A 83 -25.95 10.08 4.84
N GLU A 84 -26.92 10.81 5.37
CA GLU A 84 -27.26 12.18 4.94
C GLU A 84 -26.08 13.13 5.21
N LEU A 85 -25.49 13.08 6.40
CA LEU A 85 -24.28 13.85 6.75
C LEU A 85 -23.10 13.52 5.84
N LYS A 86 -22.94 12.27 5.42
CA LYS A 86 -21.87 11.86 4.52
C LYS A 86 -22.10 12.40 3.11
N ALA A 87 -23.32 12.29 2.60
CA ALA A 87 -23.70 12.82 1.29
C ALA A 87 -23.57 14.35 1.22
N GLU A 88 -23.92 15.06 2.29
CA GLU A 88 -23.80 16.52 2.35
C GLU A 88 -22.33 16.97 2.40
N LYS A 89 -21.47 16.22 3.09
CA LYS A 89 -20.01 16.45 3.07
C LYS A 89 -19.41 16.21 1.68
N GLU A 90 -19.79 15.12 1.02
CA GLU A 90 -19.32 14.81 -0.33
C GLU A 90 -19.76 15.87 -1.35
N LYS A 91 -21.00 16.38 -1.25
CA LYS A 91 -21.45 17.51 -2.07
C LYS A 91 -20.65 18.78 -1.82
N LYS A 92 -20.45 19.17 -0.55
CA LYS A 92 -19.68 20.38 -0.20
C LYS A 92 -18.22 20.29 -0.68
N GLU A 93 -17.63 19.11 -0.67
CA GLU A 93 -16.27 18.91 -1.21
C GLU A 93 -16.25 19.02 -2.75
N LEU A 94 -17.27 18.50 -3.44
CA LEU A 94 -17.43 18.64 -4.89
C LEU A 94 -17.62 20.10 -5.31
N ASP A 95 -18.53 20.82 -4.64
CA ASP A 95 -18.82 22.23 -4.94
C ASP A 95 -17.55 23.09 -4.78
N LYS A 96 -16.78 22.87 -3.71
CA LYS A 96 -15.48 23.53 -3.51
C LYS A 96 -14.46 23.20 -4.59
N LEU A 97 -14.44 21.96 -5.06
CA LEU A 97 -13.53 21.53 -6.12
C LEU A 97 -13.88 22.21 -7.45
N GLU A 98 -15.17 22.37 -7.71
CA GLU A 98 -15.69 23.03 -8.91
C GLU A 98 -15.43 24.54 -8.89
N GLU A 99 -15.66 25.21 -7.76
CA GLU A 99 -15.29 26.62 -7.56
C GLU A 99 -13.79 26.84 -7.78
N LYS A 100 -12.95 25.99 -7.19
CA LYS A 100 -11.49 26.06 -7.36
C LYS A 100 -11.04 25.83 -8.80
N LYS A 101 -11.72 24.94 -9.54
CA LYS A 101 -11.45 24.71 -10.97
C LYS A 101 -11.80 25.93 -11.82
N GLN A 102 -12.94 26.57 -11.55
CA GLN A 102 -13.35 27.78 -12.25
C GLN A 102 -12.43 28.98 -11.96
N GLU A 103 -11.92 29.10 -10.73
CA GLU A 103 -10.91 30.12 -10.41
C GLU A 103 -9.61 29.90 -11.18
N LEU A 104 -9.13 28.66 -11.27
CA LEU A 104 -7.95 28.30 -12.05
C LEU A 104 -8.11 28.59 -13.54
N GLU A 105 -9.25 28.22 -14.14
CA GLU A 105 -9.55 28.52 -15.55
C GLU A 105 -9.56 30.03 -15.81
N LYS A 106 -10.14 30.84 -14.91
CA LYS A 106 -10.14 32.31 -15.02
C LYS A 106 -8.75 32.92 -14.86
N THR A 107 -7.88 32.34 -14.02
CA THR A 107 -6.49 32.80 -13.90
C THR A 107 -5.68 32.45 -15.14
N GLU A 108 -5.85 31.24 -15.67
CA GLU A 108 -5.19 30.81 -16.92
C GLU A 108 -5.65 31.65 -18.11
N GLU A 109 -6.96 31.95 -18.24
CA GLU A 109 -7.47 32.84 -19.29
C GLU A 109 -6.89 34.26 -19.20
N LYS A 110 -6.71 34.80 -17.98
CA LYS A 110 -6.08 36.11 -17.77
C LYS A 110 -4.60 36.09 -18.15
N GLU A 111 -3.86 35.06 -17.75
CA GLU A 111 -2.45 34.90 -18.12
C GLU A 111 -2.30 34.78 -19.64
N ILE A 112 -3.18 34.04 -20.32
CA ILE A 112 -3.17 33.92 -21.79
C ILE A 112 -3.50 35.25 -22.48
N MET A 113 -4.44 36.05 -21.93
CA MET A 113 -4.74 37.38 -22.47
C MET A 113 -3.59 38.35 -22.26
N GLU A 114 -2.97 38.37 -21.07
CA GLU A 114 -1.79 39.18 -20.79
C GLU A 114 -0.64 38.79 -21.73
N ASP A 115 -0.34 37.48 -21.88
CA ASP A 115 0.68 36.98 -22.82
C ASP A 115 0.36 37.32 -24.29
N GLY A 116 -0.93 37.32 -24.66
CA GLY A 116 -1.40 37.71 -25.99
C GLY A 116 -1.23 39.21 -26.27
N GLU A 117 -1.51 40.06 -25.27
CA GLU A 117 -1.26 41.51 -25.35
C GLU A 117 0.24 41.82 -25.49
N ILE A 118 1.13 41.03 -24.87
CA ILE A 118 2.59 41.16 -25.08
C ILE A 118 2.97 40.89 -26.54
N MET A 119 2.29 39.96 -27.21
CA MET A 119 2.50 39.65 -28.63
C MET A 119 1.95 40.74 -29.55
N GLU A 120 0.87 41.43 -29.16
CA GLU A 120 0.26 42.53 -29.92
C GLU A 120 1.06 43.85 -29.80
N ILE A 121 1.75 44.07 -28.67
CA ILE A 121 2.66 45.22 -28.46
C ILE A 121 3.97 45.07 -29.27
N ALA A 122 4.41 43.85 -29.58
CA ALA A 122 5.62 43.58 -30.36
C ALA A 122 5.39 43.77 -31.87
N ASN A 123 5.25 45.03 -32.30
CA ASN A 123 5.16 45.38 -33.72
C ASN A 123 6.56 45.25 -34.36
N PRO A 124 6.75 44.53 -35.49
CA PRO A 124 8.07 44.38 -36.15
C PRO A 124 8.69 45.71 -36.64
N GLY A 125 7.95 46.81 -36.58
CA GLY A 125 8.40 48.15 -36.96
C GLY A 125 9.02 48.97 -35.82
N ASP A 126 9.10 48.43 -34.59
CA ASP A 126 9.79 49.09 -33.47
C ASP A 126 11.29 48.74 -33.41
N GLU A 127 11.84 48.17 -34.49
CA GLU A 127 13.28 48.20 -34.77
C GLU A 127 13.68 49.61 -35.27
N GLY A 128 13.58 50.59 -34.37
CA GLY A 128 14.15 51.93 -34.54
C GLY A 128 15.55 52.00 -33.91
N ASP A 129 16.57 52.03 -34.76
CA ASP A 129 17.95 52.47 -34.53
C ASP A 129 18.52 52.25 -33.11
N VAL A 130 19.24 51.14 -32.92
CA VAL A 130 20.24 51.04 -31.84
C VAL A 130 21.41 51.95 -32.22
N GLU A 131 21.32 53.23 -31.85
CA GLU A 131 22.49 54.11 -31.82
C GLU A 131 23.50 53.54 -30.81
N GLU A 132 24.61 53.05 -31.34
CA GLU A 132 25.84 52.83 -30.59
C GLU A 132 26.33 54.17 -30.00
N GLU A 133 26.08 54.44 -28.71
CA GLU A 133 26.90 55.41 -27.97
C GLU A 133 27.59 54.80 -26.74
N LYS A 134 28.91 54.91 -26.82
CA LYS A 134 29.94 54.36 -25.95
C LYS A 134 29.90 54.98 -24.55
N VAL A 135 29.83 54.16 -23.49
CA VAL A 135 30.31 54.58 -22.17
C VAL A 135 31.78 54.20 -22.02
N VAL A 136 32.61 55.17 -22.36
CA VAL A 136 33.86 55.65 -21.74
C VAL A 136 34.67 54.65 -20.89
N LYS A 137 35.93 54.50 -21.33
CA LYS A 137 37.09 53.87 -20.70
C LYS A 137 37.55 54.57 -19.41
N GLU A 138 38.38 53.83 -18.65
CA GLU A 138 39.43 54.25 -17.70
C GLU A 138 38.96 54.61 -16.27
N VAL A 139 39.52 54.08 -15.17
CA VAL A 139 40.69 53.22 -14.86
C VAL A 139 40.33 52.41 -13.61
#